data_AF-U3K7W0-F1
#
_entry.id   AF-U3K7W0-F1
#
_cell.length_a   1.000
_cell.length_b   1.000
_cell.length_c   1.000
_cell.angle_alpha   90.00
_cell.angle_beta   90.00
_cell.angle_gamma   90.00
#
_symmetry.space_group_name_H-M   'P 1'
#
loop_
_entity.id
_entity.type
_entity.pdbx_description
1 polymer ?
#
loop_
_entity_poly.entity_id
_entity_poly.type
_entity_poly.pdbx_seq_one_letter_code
_entity_poly.pdbx_strand_id
1 'polypeptide(L)'
;MAARTFSVRVELVCTCKGEQLGQKLLCLLHHSQEEPRQKRSLLETLCTGSYLDVEKTSHWFYQLVRCSWLHVPQCYSWHLVFQPCSRSCRFQLSRGQRSLMVEMLFGVRQGDSDIFVSSQPAEAGFTESTAWPETYAVAEVKFFRHVARQMPCESLHLKCLQVFTCILRGAGFSSSTWKTVVMHALTIVPLSRWSRREFVLRLWDIMGYLRFCVQWRRLDHFVLEISLPPAMRGVEPLNLFEHLIRDPAAHREAIRAYDQLQSCLWMLLSSH
;
A
#
# COMPACT_ATOMS: atom_id res chain seq x y z
N MET A 1 11.41 -4.66 -2.23
CA MET A 1 10.61 -5.41 -3.22
C MET A 1 10.39 -4.55 -4.46
N ALA A 2 10.70 -5.04 -5.66
CA ALA A 2 10.41 -4.32 -6.90
C ALA A 2 8.92 -4.51 -7.27
N ALA A 3 8.08 -3.57 -6.85
CA ALA A 3 6.71 -3.48 -7.37
C ALA A 3 6.74 -3.07 -8.85
N ARG A 4 5.74 -3.51 -9.64
CA ARG A 4 5.61 -3.05 -11.03
C ARG A 4 5.39 -1.54 -11.00
N THR A 5 6.12 -0.82 -11.84
CA THR A 5 6.05 0.65 -11.89
C THR A 5 5.33 1.08 -13.16
N PHE A 6 4.39 2.02 -13.02
CA PHE A 6 3.59 2.56 -14.11
C PHE A 6 3.76 4.07 -14.22
N SER A 7 3.38 4.63 -15.37
CA SER A 7 3.22 6.08 -15.56
C SER A 7 1.76 6.38 -15.85
N VAL A 8 1.18 7.34 -15.11
CA VAL A 8 -0.23 7.70 -15.27
C VAL A 8 -0.33 8.82 -16.29
N ARG A 9 -0.83 8.51 -17.50
CA ARG A 9 -1.09 9.53 -18.52
C ARG A 9 -2.38 10.29 -18.18
N VAL A 10 -2.32 11.62 -18.22
CA VAL A 10 -3.47 12.49 -17.98
C VAL A 10 -3.93 13.08 -19.30
N GLU A 11 -5.19 12.81 -19.65
CA GLU A 11 -5.83 13.32 -20.85
C GLU A 11 -7.06 14.14 -20.46
N LEU A 12 -7.22 15.30 -21.09
CA LEU A 12 -8.43 16.10 -20.95
C LEU A 12 -9.49 15.53 -21.89
N VAL A 13 -10.60 15.06 -21.33
CA VAL A 13 -11.76 14.60 -22.10
C VAL A 13 -12.88 15.63 -21.98
N CYS A 14 -13.47 15.97 -23.12
CA CYS A 14 -14.62 16.85 -23.16
C CYS A 14 -15.89 16.07 -22.80
N THR A 15 -16.64 16.53 -21.81
CA THR A 15 -17.97 15.97 -21.48
C THR A 15 -19.12 16.86 -21.99
N CYS A 16 -18.81 17.87 -22.79
CA CYS A 16 -19.79 18.80 -23.32
C CYS A 16 -20.68 18.05 -24.33
N LYS A 17 -21.95 17.85 -23.97
CA LYS A 17 -22.96 17.32 -24.89
C LYS A 17 -23.11 18.33 -26.02
N GLY A 18 -23.11 17.87 -27.27
CA GLY A 18 -23.20 18.73 -28.46
C GLY A 18 -24.23 19.85 -28.25
N GLU A 19 -23.79 21.07 -28.53
CA GLU A 19 -24.44 22.35 -28.27
C GLU A 19 -25.98 22.28 -28.22
N GLN A 20 -26.55 22.50 -27.05
CA GLN A 20 -27.90 23.03 -26.94
C GLN A 20 -27.84 24.37 -26.20
N LEU A 21 -28.06 25.41 -27.00
CA LEU A 21 -28.37 26.81 -26.71
C LEU A 21 -28.42 27.23 -25.23
N GLY A 22 -27.58 28.22 -24.90
CA GLY A 22 -27.98 29.28 -23.98
C GLY A 22 -27.26 29.37 -22.63
N GLN A 23 -26.50 28.34 -22.21
CA GLN A 23 -25.66 28.44 -21.03
C GLN A 23 -24.19 28.31 -21.41
N LYS A 24 -23.40 29.37 -21.18
CA LYS A 24 -21.93 29.38 -21.28
C LYS A 24 -21.34 28.39 -20.26
N LEU A 25 -21.40 27.10 -20.55
CA LEU A 25 -20.63 26.10 -19.83
C LEU A 25 -19.18 26.26 -20.30
N LEU A 26 -18.30 26.68 -19.38
CA LEU A 26 -16.87 26.86 -19.64
C LEU A 26 -16.20 25.51 -19.86
N CYS A 27 -16.38 24.97 -21.06
CA CYS A 27 -15.74 23.75 -21.48
C CYS A 27 -14.24 24.00 -21.66
N LEU A 28 -13.42 23.30 -20.88
CA LEU A 28 -11.96 23.49 -20.88
C LEU A 28 -11.32 23.22 -22.26
N LEU A 29 -11.99 22.44 -23.11
CA LEU A 29 -11.53 22.12 -24.46
C LEU A 29 -12.14 23.02 -25.56
N HIS A 30 -13.37 23.51 -25.40
CA HIS A 30 -14.04 24.29 -26.45
C HIS A 30 -13.91 25.81 -26.29
N HIS A 31 -13.48 26.33 -25.14
CA HIS A 31 -13.29 27.78 -24.99
C HIS A 31 -11.85 28.21 -25.34
N SER A 32 -11.61 28.55 -26.60
CA SER A 32 -10.43 29.27 -27.06
C SER A 32 -10.83 30.72 -27.29
N GLN A 33 -10.31 31.68 -26.50
CA GLN A 33 -9.74 32.93 -27.03
C GLN A 33 -9.19 33.91 -25.96
N GLU A 34 -9.65 34.00 -24.70
CA GLU A 34 -9.20 35.14 -23.86
C GLU A 34 -8.73 34.90 -22.42
N GLU A 35 -8.73 33.68 -21.84
CA GLU A 35 -8.03 33.43 -20.57
C GLU A 35 -7.23 32.12 -20.53
N PRO A 36 -5.92 32.14 -20.83
CA PRO A 36 -5.06 30.96 -20.81
C PRO A 36 -4.52 30.60 -19.41
N ARG A 37 -4.77 31.41 -18.38
CA ARG A 37 -4.06 31.29 -17.09
C ARG A 37 -4.54 30.14 -16.21
N GLN A 38 -5.82 29.76 -16.27
CA GLN A 38 -6.37 28.72 -15.39
C GLN A 38 -6.27 27.30 -15.96
N LYS A 39 -6.35 27.10 -17.29
CA LYS A 39 -6.30 25.79 -17.98
C LYS A 39 -4.94 25.10 -17.94
N ARG A 40 -3.89 25.89 -18.17
CA ARG A 40 -2.50 25.49 -18.02
C ARG A 40 -2.18 25.15 -16.56
N SER A 41 -2.83 25.84 -15.61
CA SER A 41 -2.51 25.72 -14.18
C SER A 41 -2.55 24.28 -13.68
N LEU A 42 -3.62 23.50 -13.88
CA LEU A 42 -3.76 22.22 -13.15
C LEU A 42 -2.87 21.11 -13.74
N LEU A 43 -2.77 21.02 -15.07
CA LEU A 43 -1.82 20.10 -15.72
C LEU A 43 -0.37 20.53 -15.48
N GLU A 44 -0.04 21.82 -15.56
CA GLU A 44 1.32 22.29 -15.23
C GLU A 44 1.64 22.11 -13.74
N THR A 45 0.64 22.21 -12.87
CA THR A 45 0.75 22.07 -11.42
C THR A 45 0.92 20.62 -10.98
N LEU A 46 0.29 19.64 -11.66
CA LEU A 46 0.30 18.23 -11.26
C LEU A 46 1.08 17.30 -12.19
N CYS A 47 1.33 17.68 -13.44
CA CYS A 47 1.93 16.79 -14.46
C CYS A 47 3.30 17.28 -14.93
N THR A 48 4.14 16.34 -15.35
CA THR A 48 5.36 16.58 -16.11
C THR A 48 5.15 16.02 -17.52
N GLY A 49 5.06 16.90 -18.51
CA GLY A 49 4.52 16.56 -19.82
C GLY A 49 3.05 16.14 -19.73
N SER A 50 2.71 14.97 -20.28
CA SER A 50 1.36 14.39 -20.19
C SER A 50 1.18 13.37 -19.06
N TYR A 51 2.16 13.25 -18.15
CA TYR A 51 2.14 12.24 -17.09
C TYR A 51 2.00 12.89 -15.72
N LEU A 52 1.18 12.29 -14.87
CA LEU A 52 0.99 12.73 -13.50
C LEU A 52 2.31 12.60 -12.73
N ASP A 53 2.75 13.70 -12.15
CA ASP A 53 4.02 13.80 -11.45
C ASP A 53 3.76 13.75 -9.94
N VAL A 54 4.38 12.79 -9.28
CA VAL A 54 4.22 12.50 -7.86
C VAL A 54 4.70 13.66 -7.00
N GLU A 55 5.80 14.31 -7.37
CA GLU A 55 6.39 15.38 -6.57
C GLU A 55 5.56 16.65 -6.65
N LYS A 56 5.12 16.99 -7.86
CA LYS A 56 4.16 18.05 -8.13
C LYS A 56 2.83 17.81 -7.40
N THR A 57 2.32 16.58 -7.45
CA THR A 57 1.11 16.17 -6.73
C THR A 57 1.29 16.33 -5.22
N SER A 58 2.43 15.88 -4.67
CA SER A 58 2.75 16.01 -3.26
C SER A 58 2.80 17.47 -2.82
N HIS A 59 3.48 18.32 -3.59
CA HIS A 59 3.55 19.75 -3.33
C HIS A 59 2.18 20.42 -3.36
N TRP A 60 1.34 20.07 -4.34
CA TRP A 60 -0.01 20.60 -4.42
C TRP A 60 -0.87 20.21 -3.21
N PHE A 61 -0.82 18.94 -2.79
CA PHE A 61 -1.53 18.48 -1.59
C PHE A 61 -0.99 19.12 -0.31
N TYR A 62 0.31 19.35 -0.21
CA TYR A 62 0.91 20.11 0.88
C TYR A 62 0.27 21.51 0.98
N GLN A 63 0.16 22.23 -0.15
CA GLN A 63 -0.47 23.56 -0.16
C GLN A 63 -1.94 23.49 0.23
N LEU A 64 -2.66 22.50 -0.30
CA LEU A 64 -4.07 22.28 0.03
C LEU A 64 -4.27 22.04 1.53
N VAL A 65 -3.49 21.15 2.15
CA VAL A 65 -3.56 20.87 3.59
C VAL A 65 -3.22 22.12 4.40
N ARG A 66 -2.18 22.86 4.00
CA ARG A 66 -1.75 24.08 4.68
C ARG A 66 -2.84 25.14 4.69
N CYS A 67 -3.49 25.39 3.55
CA CYS A 67 -4.59 26.34 3.45
C CYS A 67 -5.85 25.84 4.18
N SER A 68 -6.17 24.55 4.06
CA SER A 68 -7.36 23.96 4.68
C SER A 68 -7.24 23.86 6.20
N TRP A 69 -6.02 23.71 6.74
CA TRP A 69 -5.77 23.61 8.17
C TRP A 69 -6.30 24.83 8.94
N LEU A 70 -6.23 26.02 8.36
CA LEU A 70 -6.75 27.24 8.99
C LEU A 70 -8.27 27.24 9.20
N HIS A 71 -8.99 26.35 8.49
CA HIS A 71 -10.45 26.26 8.50
C HIS A 71 -10.98 25.13 9.37
N VAL A 72 -10.11 24.30 9.97
CA VAL A 72 -10.55 23.23 10.87
C VAL A 72 -10.45 23.68 12.33
N PRO A 73 -11.44 23.38 13.20
CA PRO A 73 -11.44 23.82 14.60
C PRO A 73 -10.19 23.40 15.40
N GLN A 74 -9.55 22.30 15.00
CA GLN A 74 -8.36 21.77 15.65
C GLN A 74 -7.14 22.70 15.51
N CYS A 75 -7.14 23.64 14.55
CA CYS A 75 -6.03 24.56 14.32
C CYS A 75 -5.71 25.45 15.53
N TYR A 76 -6.69 25.71 16.40
CA TYR A 76 -6.52 26.52 17.60
C TYR A 76 -5.89 25.76 18.78
N SER A 77 -5.90 24.42 18.74
CA SER A 77 -5.46 23.59 19.87
C SER A 77 -4.36 22.59 19.51
N TRP A 78 -4.06 22.43 18.23
CA TRP A 78 -3.01 21.56 17.73
C TRP A 78 -2.02 22.35 16.89
N HIS A 79 -0.73 22.04 17.04
CA HIS A 79 0.32 22.56 16.18
C HIS A 79 0.54 21.59 15.02
N LEU A 80 0.54 22.13 13.80
CA LEU A 80 0.85 21.39 12.58
C LEU A 80 2.25 21.78 12.12
N VAL A 81 3.15 20.80 12.03
CA VAL A 81 4.51 20.97 11.51
C VAL A 81 4.71 20.03 10.34
N PHE A 82 4.85 20.58 9.13
CA PHE A 82 5.15 19.77 7.97
C PHE A 82 6.57 19.21 8.01
N GLN A 83 6.73 18.00 7.45
CA GLN A 83 8.00 17.32 7.34
C GLN A 83 8.40 17.25 5.85
N PRO A 84 9.69 17.43 5.51
CA PRO A 84 10.15 17.29 4.13
C PRO A 84 9.90 15.87 3.59
N CYS A 85 9.12 15.78 2.51
CA CYS A 85 9.00 14.55 1.71
C CYS A 85 8.55 14.91 0.29
N SER A 86 9.28 14.42 -0.71
CA SER A 86 8.94 14.70 -2.12
C SER A 86 7.76 13.89 -2.61
N ARG A 87 7.51 12.70 -2.07
CA ARG A 87 6.53 11.74 -2.61
C ARG A 87 5.33 11.46 -1.72
N SER A 88 5.23 12.13 -0.58
CA SER A 88 4.08 12.06 0.32
C SER A 88 3.87 13.38 1.04
N CYS A 89 2.65 13.65 1.49
CA CYS A 89 2.39 14.80 2.36
C CYS A 89 2.52 14.33 3.82
N ARG A 90 3.66 14.63 4.44
CA ARG A 90 3.95 14.25 5.83
C ARG A 90 3.91 15.47 6.74
N PHE A 91 3.22 15.34 7.88
CA PHE A 91 3.18 16.38 8.90
C PHE A 91 2.97 15.77 10.28
N GLN A 92 3.47 16.47 11.29
CA GLN A 92 3.25 16.16 12.69
C GLN A 92 2.15 17.06 13.24
N LEU A 93 1.21 16.44 13.95
CA LEU A 93 0.21 17.13 14.77
C LEU A 93 0.62 16.97 16.24
N SER A 94 0.73 18.07 16.98
CA SER A 94 1.04 18.02 18.41
C SER A 94 0.12 18.88 19.27
N ARG A 95 -0.16 18.41 20.48
CA ARG A 95 -0.91 19.13 21.51
C ARG A 95 -0.37 18.74 22.89
N GLY A 96 0.37 19.65 23.52
CA GLY A 96 1.08 19.36 24.76
C GLY A 96 2.06 18.20 24.57
N GLN A 97 1.91 17.15 25.39
CA GLN A 97 2.74 15.94 25.31
C GLN A 97 2.29 14.92 24.25
N ARG A 98 1.15 15.17 23.57
CA ARG A 98 0.66 14.26 22.52
C ARG A 98 1.21 14.71 21.18
N SER A 99 1.82 13.79 20.45
CA SER A 99 2.20 13.99 19.05
C SER A 99 1.73 12.82 18.19
N LEU A 100 1.33 13.12 16.97
CA LEU A 100 0.95 12.16 15.94
C LEU A 100 1.70 12.51 14.66
N MET A 101 2.40 11.54 14.08
CA MET A 101 2.91 11.65 12.73
C MET A 101 1.85 11.17 11.75
N VAL A 102 1.50 12.01 10.78
CA VAL A 102 0.57 11.68 9.70
C VAL A 102 1.34 11.70 8.39
N GLU A 103 1.14 10.67 7.59
CA GLU A 103 1.67 10.58 6.24
C GLU A 103 0.53 10.25 5.28
N MET A 104 0.28 11.16 4.34
CA MET A 104 -0.69 10.98 3.27
C MET A 104 0.03 10.50 2.01
N LEU A 105 -0.33 9.29 1.57
CA LEU A 105 0.11 8.71 0.31
C LEU A 105 -0.98 8.92 -0.75
N PHE A 106 -0.55 9.13 -1.99
CA PHE A 106 -1.48 9.33 -3.11
C PHE A 106 -1.63 8.02 -3.87
N GLY A 107 -2.86 7.73 -4.31
CA GLY A 107 -3.17 6.53 -5.07
C GLY A 107 -4.10 6.83 -6.23
N VAL A 108 -3.76 6.32 -7.42
CA VAL A 108 -4.62 6.34 -8.59
C VAL A 108 -5.16 4.93 -8.80
N ARG A 109 -6.48 4.80 -8.82
CA ARG A 109 -7.17 3.52 -8.99
C ARG A 109 -7.08 3.06 -10.44
N GLN A 110 -6.81 1.78 -10.66
CA GLN A 110 -6.80 1.19 -11.99
C GLN A 110 -8.21 0.69 -12.37
N GLY A 111 -8.93 1.49 -13.17
CA GLY A 111 -10.30 1.20 -13.58
C GLY A 111 -11.21 0.98 -12.36
N ASP A 112 -12.03 -0.09 -12.43
CA ASP A 112 -12.92 -0.48 -11.33
C ASP A 112 -12.33 -1.56 -10.41
N SER A 113 -11.04 -1.87 -10.53
CA SER A 113 -10.37 -2.88 -9.69
C SER A 113 -10.03 -2.35 -8.29
N ASP A 114 -9.51 -3.22 -7.41
CA ASP A 114 -8.95 -2.83 -6.12
C ASP A 114 -7.43 -2.62 -6.14
N ILE A 115 -6.88 -2.51 -7.36
CA ILE A 115 -5.47 -2.24 -7.61
C ILE A 115 -5.27 -0.75 -7.83
N PHE A 116 -4.23 -0.22 -7.20
CA PHE A 116 -3.85 1.17 -7.29
C PHE A 116 -2.40 1.27 -7.72
N VAL A 117 -2.05 2.40 -8.31
CA VAL A 117 -0.66 2.84 -8.39
C VAL A 117 -0.49 3.97 -7.38
N SER A 118 0.61 3.97 -6.63
CA SER A 118 0.79 4.84 -5.47
C SER A 118 2.03 5.70 -5.55
N SER A 119 2.05 6.79 -4.77
CA SER A 119 3.20 7.68 -4.67
C SER A 119 4.37 7.06 -3.88
N GLN A 120 4.09 6.01 -3.11
CA GLN A 120 5.09 5.30 -2.31
C GLN A 120 6.18 4.74 -3.24
N PRO A 121 7.47 5.02 -2.96
CA PRO A 121 8.55 4.55 -3.82
C PRO A 121 8.65 3.02 -3.78
N ALA A 122 9.08 2.42 -4.90
CA ALA A 122 9.53 1.05 -4.88
C ALA A 122 10.83 0.98 -4.05
N GLU A 123 10.97 -0.02 -3.19
CA GLU A 123 12.17 -0.12 -2.36
C GLU A 123 13.42 -0.32 -3.23
N ALA A 124 14.40 0.55 -3.02
CA ALA A 124 15.71 0.68 -3.70
C ALA A 124 15.72 1.51 -4.99
N GLY A 125 16.34 2.71 -4.92
CA GLY A 125 16.74 3.52 -6.06
C GLY A 125 16.03 4.87 -6.19
N PHE A 126 16.59 5.74 -7.05
CA PHE A 126 15.92 6.93 -7.53
C PHE A 126 14.67 6.51 -8.30
N THR A 127 13.49 6.85 -7.77
CA THR A 127 12.22 6.64 -8.48
C THR A 127 11.88 7.93 -9.20
N GLU A 128 11.73 7.88 -10.52
CA GLU A 128 11.35 9.04 -11.32
C GLU A 128 10.08 9.72 -10.77
N SER A 129 9.97 11.03 -10.95
CA SER A 129 8.81 11.79 -10.43
C SER A 129 7.49 11.33 -11.06
N THR A 130 7.52 10.81 -12.29
CA THR A 130 6.34 10.27 -12.99
C THR A 130 6.11 8.78 -12.80
N ALA A 131 6.96 8.09 -12.03
CA ALA A 131 6.82 6.68 -11.74
C ALA A 131 5.85 6.47 -10.57
N TRP A 132 4.85 5.61 -10.75
CA TRP A 132 3.83 5.23 -9.77
C TRP A 132 3.85 3.71 -9.57
N PRO A 133 4.50 3.20 -8.50
CA PRO A 133 4.51 1.78 -8.18
C PRO A 133 3.12 1.23 -7.84
N GLU A 134 2.83 0.04 -8.32
CA GLU A 134 1.61 -0.70 -8.04
C GLU A 134 1.49 -1.07 -6.56
N THR A 135 0.28 -1.02 -6.03
CA THR A 135 -0.05 -1.41 -4.67
C THR A 135 -1.39 -2.13 -4.61
N TYR A 136 -1.43 -3.11 -3.70
CA TYR A 136 -2.59 -3.96 -3.44
C TYR A 136 -3.21 -3.66 -2.07
N ALA A 137 -2.78 -2.60 -1.39
CA ALA A 137 -3.17 -2.32 0.00
C ALA A 137 -4.69 -2.29 0.21
N VAL A 138 -5.47 -1.78 -0.77
CA VAL A 138 -6.94 -1.78 -0.70
C VAL A 138 -7.53 -3.19 -0.83
N ALA A 139 -7.01 -3.98 -1.77
CA ALA A 139 -7.38 -5.38 -1.93
C ALA A 139 -7.02 -6.21 -0.67
N GLU A 140 -5.84 -5.98 -0.08
CA GLU A 140 -5.41 -6.62 1.17
C GLU A 140 -6.41 -6.34 2.31
N VAL A 141 -6.78 -5.08 2.51
CA VAL A 141 -7.75 -4.69 3.56
C VAL A 141 -9.11 -5.34 3.32
N LYS A 142 -9.57 -5.37 2.07
CA LYS A 142 -10.83 -6.03 1.71
C LYS A 142 -10.77 -7.54 1.96
N PHE A 143 -9.65 -8.20 1.67
CA PHE A 143 -9.43 -9.61 1.98
C PHE A 143 -9.52 -9.87 3.48
N PHE A 144 -8.73 -9.16 4.30
CA PHE A 144 -8.76 -9.35 5.76
C PHE A 144 -10.17 -9.11 6.33
N ARG A 145 -10.88 -8.09 5.84
CA ARG A 145 -12.27 -7.82 6.25
C ARG A 145 -13.23 -8.94 5.82
N HIS A 146 -13.05 -9.50 4.63
CA HIS A 146 -13.87 -10.61 4.14
C HIS A 146 -13.66 -11.88 4.96
N VAL A 147 -12.41 -12.20 5.28
CA VAL A 147 -12.04 -13.36 6.11
C VAL A 147 -12.54 -13.19 7.55
N ALA A 148 -12.40 -12.00 8.13
CA ALA A 148 -12.86 -11.71 9.50
C ALA A 148 -14.34 -12.04 9.73
N ARG A 149 -15.20 -11.81 8.71
CA ARG A 149 -16.64 -12.07 8.77
C ARG A 149 -17.03 -13.56 8.78
N GLN A 150 -16.12 -14.44 8.36
CA GLN A 150 -16.38 -15.88 8.23
C GLN A 150 -15.73 -16.70 9.34
N MET A 151 -14.94 -16.05 10.20
CA MET A 151 -14.18 -16.73 11.25
C MET A 151 -14.96 -16.81 12.57
N PRO A 152 -14.78 -17.89 13.35
CA PRO A 152 -15.38 -18.01 14.68
C PRO A 152 -14.89 -16.95 15.68
N CYS A 153 -13.69 -16.41 15.46
CA CYS A 153 -13.08 -15.38 16.31
C CYS A 153 -12.61 -14.22 15.43
N GLU A 154 -13.40 -13.15 15.41
CA GLU A 154 -13.02 -11.91 14.75
C GLU A 154 -11.67 -11.42 15.31
N SER A 155 -10.74 -11.06 14.43
CA SER A 155 -9.35 -10.63 14.69
C SER A 155 -8.27 -11.67 15.04
N LEU A 156 -8.56 -12.98 15.18
CA LEU A 156 -7.51 -13.96 15.54
C LEU A 156 -6.30 -13.92 14.58
N HIS A 157 -6.57 -13.84 13.28
CA HIS A 157 -5.56 -13.73 12.23
C HIS A 157 -4.72 -12.44 12.34
N LEU A 158 -5.32 -11.34 12.78
CA LEU A 158 -4.59 -10.08 13.03
C LEU A 158 -3.68 -10.19 14.24
N LYS A 159 -4.12 -10.91 15.29
CA LYS A 159 -3.27 -11.20 16.46
C LYS A 159 -2.08 -12.08 16.07
N CYS A 160 -2.29 -13.10 15.22
CA CYS A 160 -1.20 -13.87 14.67
C CYS A 160 -0.22 -12.99 13.89
N LEU A 161 -0.72 -12.13 13.01
CA LEU A 161 0.12 -11.19 12.27
C LEU A 161 0.90 -10.25 13.21
N GLN A 162 0.27 -9.72 14.24
CA GLN A 162 0.90 -8.84 15.25
C GLN A 162 2.06 -9.52 15.99
N VAL A 163 1.93 -10.82 16.31
CA VAL A 163 3.04 -11.59 16.92
C VAL A 163 4.28 -11.51 16.02
N PHE A 164 4.13 -11.71 14.72
CA PHE A 164 5.25 -11.70 13.80
C PHE A 164 5.76 -10.30 13.42
N THR A 165 4.86 -9.32 13.24
CA THR A 165 5.25 -7.97 12.80
C THR A 165 5.71 -7.05 13.94
N CYS A 166 5.21 -7.27 15.15
CA CYS A 166 5.44 -6.36 16.29
C CYS A 166 6.25 -7.00 17.41
N ILE A 167 5.93 -8.25 17.79
CA ILE A 167 6.56 -8.92 18.95
C ILE A 167 7.89 -9.54 18.53
N LEU A 168 7.91 -10.27 17.41
CA LEU A 168 9.11 -10.92 16.88
C LEU A 168 9.87 -10.02 15.88
N ARG A 169 9.74 -8.70 16.02
CA ARG A 169 10.35 -7.72 15.12
C ARG A 169 11.88 -7.79 15.24
N GLY A 170 12.56 -8.09 14.13
CA GLY A 170 14.04 -8.08 14.06
C GLY A 170 14.66 -9.24 13.29
N ALA A 171 13.89 -10.27 12.95
CA ALA A 171 14.43 -11.48 12.35
C ALA A 171 14.32 -11.52 10.81
N GLY A 172 14.84 -10.50 10.13
CA GLY A 172 15.13 -10.56 8.69
C GLY A 172 13.96 -10.49 7.68
N PHE A 173 12.69 -10.64 8.11
CA PHE A 173 11.53 -10.52 7.22
C PHE A 173 10.74 -9.23 7.44
N SER A 174 10.29 -8.61 6.36
CA SER A 174 9.49 -7.38 6.39
C SER A 174 8.04 -7.65 6.82
N SER A 175 7.34 -6.59 7.25
CA SER A 175 5.90 -6.68 7.55
C SER A 175 5.07 -7.06 6.32
N SER A 176 5.49 -6.69 5.11
CA SER A 176 4.81 -7.10 3.87
C SER A 176 4.94 -8.60 3.60
N THR A 177 6.11 -9.19 3.88
CA THR A 177 6.30 -10.64 3.82
C THR A 177 5.34 -11.34 4.77
N TRP A 178 5.27 -10.92 6.04
CA TRP A 178 4.37 -11.53 7.01
C TRP A 178 2.90 -11.39 6.66
N LYS A 179 2.47 -10.22 6.16
CA LYS A 179 1.10 -10.06 5.63
C LYS A 179 0.82 -11.11 4.55
N THR A 180 1.71 -11.27 3.58
CA THR A 180 1.54 -12.21 2.47
C THR A 180 1.49 -13.66 2.95
N VAL A 181 2.40 -14.06 3.85
CA VAL A 181 2.41 -15.41 4.47
C VAL A 181 1.10 -15.69 5.21
N VAL A 182 0.60 -14.74 6.01
CA VAL A 182 -0.67 -14.90 6.73
C VAL A 182 -1.85 -14.97 5.76
N MET A 183 -1.86 -14.17 4.69
CA MET A 183 -2.92 -14.21 3.70
C MET A 183 -3.02 -15.57 3.00
N HIS A 184 -1.89 -16.17 2.63
CA HIS A 184 -1.85 -17.55 2.11
C HIS A 184 -2.23 -18.59 3.16
N ALA A 185 -1.78 -18.45 4.40
CA ALA A 185 -2.19 -19.37 5.47
C ALA A 185 -3.73 -19.35 5.67
N LEU A 186 -4.38 -18.19 5.52
CA LEU A 186 -5.83 -18.04 5.61
C LEU A 186 -6.59 -18.69 4.43
N THR A 187 -5.95 -18.93 3.29
CA THR A 187 -6.56 -19.67 2.17
C THR A 187 -6.31 -21.18 2.26
N ILE A 188 -5.22 -21.60 2.89
CA ILE A 188 -4.85 -23.02 3.05
C ILE A 188 -5.60 -23.66 4.23
N VAL A 189 -5.66 -22.98 5.38
CA VAL A 189 -6.28 -23.51 6.60
C VAL A 189 -7.76 -23.11 6.64
N PRO A 190 -8.71 -24.06 6.76
CA PRO A 190 -10.14 -23.74 6.83
C PRO A 190 -10.46 -22.71 7.91
N LEU A 191 -11.26 -21.69 7.55
CA LEU A 191 -11.57 -20.56 8.44
C LEU A 191 -12.24 -20.96 9.75
N SER A 192 -12.96 -22.08 9.77
CA SER A 192 -13.56 -22.67 10.97
C SER A 192 -12.52 -23.08 12.03
N ARG A 193 -11.27 -23.34 11.62
CA ARG A 193 -10.16 -23.72 12.50
C ARG A 193 -9.38 -22.53 13.04
N TRP A 194 -9.79 -21.30 12.73
CA TRP A 194 -9.19 -20.11 13.32
C TRP A 194 -9.93 -19.70 14.59
N SER A 195 -9.77 -20.53 15.62
CA SER A 195 -10.37 -20.35 16.95
C SER A 195 -9.31 -20.04 18.02
N ARG A 196 -9.74 -19.52 19.18
CA ARG A 196 -8.82 -19.26 20.31
C ARG A 196 -8.08 -20.50 20.78
N ARG A 197 -8.72 -21.69 20.72
CA ARG A 197 -8.12 -22.96 21.15
C ARG A 197 -6.97 -23.39 20.25
N GLU A 198 -7.07 -23.09 18.95
CA GLU A 198 -6.04 -23.41 17.96
C GLU A 198 -5.05 -22.26 17.73
N PHE A 199 -5.08 -21.18 18.52
CA PHE A 199 -4.24 -19.99 18.28
C PHE A 199 -2.75 -20.32 18.14
N VAL A 200 -2.21 -21.09 19.08
CA VAL A 200 -0.80 -21.51 19.07
C VAL A 200 -0.49 -22.37 17.86
N LEU A 201 -1.40 -23.29 17.49
CA LEU A 201 -1.26 -24.11 16.30
C LEU A 201 -1.23 -23.24 15.02
N ARG A 202 -2.07 -22.20 14.93
CA ARG A 202 -2.07 -21.26 13.80
C ARG A 202 -0.76 -20.48 13.68
N LEU A 203 -0.12 -20.11 14.79
CA LEU A 203 1.23 -19.51 14.75
C LEU A 203 2.25 -20.48 14.14
N TRP A 204 2.18 -21.76 14.50
CA TRP A 204 3.05 -22.79 13.93
C TRP A 204 2.75 -23.11 12.47
N ASP A 205 1.49 -23.09 12.05
CA ASP A 205 1.12 -23.27 10.64
C ASP A 205 1.67 -22.12 9.77
N ILE A 206 1.59 -20.88 10.28
CA ILE A 206 2.17 -19.69 9.62
C ILE A 206 3.69 -19.85 9.49
N MET A 207 4.38 -20.29 10.57
CA MET A 207 5.81 -20.59 10.53
C MET A 207 6.13 -21.72 9.55
N GLY A 208 5.35 -22.80 9.55
CA GLY A 208 5.51 -23.91 8.62
C GLY A 208 5.37 -23.48 7.16
N TYR A 209 4.41 -22.61 6.86
CA TYR A 209 4.25 -22.03 5.53
C TYR A 209 5.44 -21.14 5.15
N LEU A 210 5.90 -20.26 6.04
CA LEU A 210 7.11 -19.46 5.79
C LEU A 210 8.33 -20.36 5.54
N ARG A 211 8.50 -21.43 6.32
CA ARG A 211 9.60 -22.40 6.13
C ARG A 211 9.58 -22.96 4.71
N PHE A 212 8.42 -23.41 4.25
CA PHE A 212 8.24 -23.92 2.90
C PHE A 212 8.63 -22.85 1.87
N CYS A 213 8.14 -21.61 2.03
CA CYS A 213 8.47 -20.51 1.13
C CYS A 213 9.97 -20.21 1.07
N VAL A 214 10.67 -20.20 2.21
CA VAL A 214 12.12 -19.97 2.26
C VAL A 214 12.86 -21.12 1.59
N GLN A 215 12.52 -22.37 1.90
CA GLN A 215 13.16 -23.57 1.33
C GLN A 215 13.02 -23.64 -0.20
N TRP A 216 11.82 -23.34 -0.71
CA TRP A 216 11.54 -23.32 -2.15
C TRP A 216 11.85 -21.97 -2.81
N ARG A 217 12.32 -20.98 -2.04
CA ARG A 217 12.65 -19.63 -2.51
C ARG A 217 11.49 -18.97 -3.27
N ARG A 218 10.27 -19.30 -2.85
CA ARG A 218 9.04 -18.90 -3.51
C ARG A 218 8.00 -18.45 -2.50
N LEU A 219 7.66 -17.18 -2.56
CA LEU A 219 6.53 -16.59 -1.88
C LEU A 219 5.80 -15.73 -2.90
N ASP A 220 4.74 -16.26 -3.48
CA ASP A 220 3.98 -15.55 -4.49
C ASP A 220 3.22 -14.38 -3.85
N HIS A 221 3.28 -13.20 -4.47
CA HIS A 221 2.52 -12.04 -4.02
C HIS A 221 1.03 -12.42 -3.97
N PHE A 222 0.38 -12.17 -2.85
CA PHE A 222 -1.02 -12.55 -2.69
C PHE A 222 -1.89 -11.63 -3.55
N VAL A 223 -2.54 -12.20 -4.56
CA VAL A 223 -3.44 -11.48 -5.46
C VAL A 223 -4.69 -12.32 -5.65
N LEU A 224 -5.84 -11.79 -5.24
CA LEU A 224 -7.13 -12.45 -5.47
C LEU A 224 -7.54 -12.27 -6.94
N GLU A 225 -7.95 -13.35 -7.61
CA GLU A 225 -8.46 -13.29 -8.99
C GLU A 225 -9.61 -12.28 -9.15
N ILE A 226 -10.44 -12.13 -8.12
CA ILE A 226 -11.60 -11.21 -8.10
C ILE A 226 -11.17 -9.74 -8.15
N SER A 227 -9.94 -9.45 -7.73
CA SER A 227 -9.39 -8.08 -7.66
C SER A 227 -8.52 -7.73 -8.86
N LEU A 228 -8.31 -8.65 -9.81
CA LEU A 228 -7.42 -8.45 -10.95
C LEU A 228 -8.12 -7.82 -12.18
N PRO A 229 -7.54 -6.75 -12.76
CA PRO A 229 -7.88 -6.29 -14.09
C PRO A 229 -7.80 -7.42 -15.11
N PRO A 230 -8.61 -7.39 -16.20
CA PRO A 230 -8.57 -8.40 -17.26
C PRO A 230 -7.15 -8.69 -17.80
N ALA A 231 -6.32 -7.66 -17.95
CA ALA A 231 -4.95 -7.77 -18.45
C ALA A 231 -3.98 -8.52 -17.51
N MET A 232 -4.37 -8.75 -16.25
CA MET A 232 -3.56 -9.42 -15.24
C MET A 232 -4.04 -10.84 -14.93
N ARG A 233 -5.18 -11.26 -15.48
CA ARG A 233 -5.67 -12.64 -15.34
C ARG A 233 -4.76 -13.58 -16.13
N GLY A 234 -4.25 -14.63 -15.48
CA GLY A 234 -3.36 -15.62 -16.09
C GLY A 234 -1.87 -15.22 -16.14
N VAL A 235 -1.50 -14.05 -15.60
CA VAL A 235 -0.08 -13.68 -15.41
C VAL A 235 0.44 -14.41 -14.16
N GLU A 236 1.65 -14.97 -14.24
CA GLU A 236 2.26 -15.63 -13.07
C GLU A 236 2.43 -14.61 -11.92
N PRO A 237 2.03 -14.97 -10.68
CA PRO A 237 2.19 -14.09 -9.53
C PRO A 237 3.64 -13.68 -9.33
N LEU A 238 3.85 -12.43 -8.89
CA LEU A 238 5.19 -11.93 -8.58
C LEU A 238 5.78 -12.71 -7.38
N ASN A 239 6.88 -13.44 -7.59
CA ASN A 239 7.60 -14.09 -6.49
C ASN A 239 8.37 -13.05 -5.65
N LEU A 240 7.96 -12.85 -4.40
CA LEU A 240 8.61 -11.95 -3.45
C LEU A 240 10.01 -12.42 -3.02
N PHE A 241 10.26 -13.73 -3.12
CA PHE A 241 11.53 -14.37 -2.77
C PHE A 241 12.42 -14.60 -4.00
N GLU A 242 12.13 -13.97 -5.13
CA GLU A 242 12.96 -13.99 -6.34
C GLU A 242 14.44 -13.65 -6.06
N HIS A 243 14.70 -12.71 -5.14
CA HIS A 243 16.06 -12.36 -4.72
C HIS A 243 16.81 -13.51 -4.03
N LEU A 244 16.11 -14.42 -3.34
CA LEU A 244 16.70 -15.61 -2.72
C LEU A 244 17.12 -16.66 -3.77
N ILE A 245 16.49 -16.65 -4.96
CA ILE A 245 16.91 -17.49 -6.08
C ILE A 245 18.24 -16.98 -6.66
N ARG A 246 18.35 -15.64 -6.79
CA ARG A 246 19.49 -14.98 -7.44
C ARG A 246 20.71 -14.86 -6.54
N ASP A 247 20.51 -14.69 -5.24
CA ASP A 247 21.60 -14.53 -4.27
C ASP A 247 21.61 -15.65 -3.21
N PRO A 248 22.56 -16.60 -3.32
CA PRO A 248 22.74 -17.65 -2.33
C PRO A 248 23.07 -17.13 -0.92
N ALA A 249 23.69 -15.95 -0.78
CA ALA A 249 23.97 -15.35 0.52
C ALA A 249 22.68 -14.86 1.18
N ALA A 250 21.83 -14.13 0.44
CA ALA A 250 20.49 -13.74 0.90
C ALA A 250 19.64 -14.96 1.30
N HIS A 251 19.71 -16.06 0.54
CA HIS A 251 19.01 -17.29 0.93
C HIS A 251 19.53 -17.89 2.25
N ARG A 252 20.85 -17.93 2.48
CA ARG A 252 21.42 -18.36 3.77
C ARG A 252 21.03 -17.44 4.91
N GLU A 253 20.94 -16.14 4.66
CA GLU A 253 20.45 -15.16 5.64
C GLU A 253 18.97 -15.38 5.98
N ALA A 254 18.13 -15.63 4.98
CA ALA A 254 16.72 -15.94 5.20
C ALA A 254 16.52 -17.24 6.01
N ILE A 255 17.34 -18.28 5.78
CA ILE A 255 17.33 -19.50 6.60
C ILE A 255 17.70 -19.18 8.05
N ARG A 256 18.81 -18.45 8.29
CA ARG A 256 19.23 -18.07 9.65
C ARG A 256 18.17 -17.22 10.36
N ALA A 257 17.56 -16.29 9.64
CA ALA A 257 16.47 -15.46 10.12
C ALA A 257 15.25 -16.30 10.53
N TYR A 258 14.90 -17.31 9.74
CA TYR A 258 13.84 -18.27 10.06
C TYR A 258 14.15 -19.08 11.33
N ASP A 259 15.37 -19.60 11.47
CA ASP A 259 15.76 -20.40 12.64
C ASP A 259 15.73 -19.57 13.94
N GLN A 260 16.15 -18.31 13.86
CA GLN A 260 16.03 -17.35 14.95
C GLN A 260 14.57 -17.10 15.32
N LEU A 261 13.68 -16.88 14.33
CA LEU A 261 12.24 -16.72 14.57
C LEU A 261 11.63 -17.93 15.24
N GLN A 262 11.95 -19.13 14.77
CA GLN A 262 11.45 -20.37 15.35
C GLN A 262 11.85 -20.49 16.82
N SER A 263 13.11 -20.16 17.13
CA SER A 263 13.63 -20.16 18.50
C SER A 263 12.91 -19.12 19.37
N CYS A 264 12.75 -17.89 18.88
CA CYS A 264 12.04 -16.83 19.60
C CYS A 264 10.56 -17.17 19.83
N LEU A 265 9.87 -17.72 18.83
CA LEU A 265 8.48 -18.14 18.98
C LEU A 265 8.35 -19.27 20.00
N TRP A 266 9.24 -20.27 19.95
CA TRP A 266 9.28 -21.34 20.95
C TRP A 266 9.44 -20.78 22.37
N MET A 267 10.41 -19.88 22.58
CA MET A 267 10.63 -19.24 23.88
C MET A 267 9.41 -18.45 24.34
N LEU A 268 8.77 -17.68 23.45
CA LEU A 268 7.58 -16.90 23.76
C LEU A 268 6.42 -17.79 24.24
N LEU A 269 6.25 -18.95 23.59
CA LEU A 269 5.17 -19.88 23.88
C LEU A 269 5.45 -20.81 25.07
N SER A 270 6.72 -21.02 25.42
CA SER A 270 7.14 -21.88 26.54
C SER A 270 7.28 -21.13 27.87
N SER A 271 7.15 -19.80 27.86
CA SER A 271 7.31 -18.94 29.04
C SER A 271 6.02 -18.82 29.88
N HIS A 272 5.03 -19.68 29.64
CA HIS A 272 3.73 -19.75 30.31
C HIS A 272 3.27 -21.21 30.43
#